data_AF-J9VIB9-F1
#
_entry.id   AF-J9VIB9-F1
#
_cell.length_a   1.000
_cell.length_b   1.000
_cell.length_c   1.000
_cell.angle_alpha   90.00
_cell.angle_beta   90.00
_cell.angle_gamma   90.00
#
_symmetry.space_group_name_H-M   'P 1'
#
loop_
_entity.id
_entity.type
_entity.pdbx_description
1 polymer ?
#
loop_
_entity_poly.entity_id
_entity_poly.type
_entity_poly.pdbx_seq_one_letter_code
_entity_poly.pdbx_strand_id
1 'polypeptide(L)'
;MSETDLKPGQNLAHLLPSSWSTEVQRWFAEDTPSFDWAGFVVGEEEQEAILWGKSGGVLAGVPFFDEVFKHVDCTVEWLMPEGSAVPPDTKTKVAIVRGKARQLLLGERVALNTLARCSGIATVSRRFRDLARAEGWNGVVAGTRKTTPGFRLVEKYGMMVGGVDPHRHDLSSMVMLKDNHIWATGSITSAIQAVRRVAGFSLLVNVECQNFKEADEAVTAGANIVMLDNMVGEDLHSAARRLKEKWQGKREFLIETSGGIVEGSLIGRVGPDIDILSTSAVHQSCPHVDFSLKIQPRKSS
;
A
#
# COMPACT_ATOMS: atom_id res chain seq x y z
N MET A 1 -10.09 18.90 -7.97
CA MET A 1 -9.11 17.95 -8.53
C MET A 1 -9.65 16.55 -8.27
N SER A 2 -9.52 15.64 -9.23
CA SER A 2 -9.94 14.24 -9.04
C SER A 2 -9.29 13.68 -7.77
N GLU A 3 -10.06 13.04 -6.89
CA GLU A 3 -9.52 12.40 -5.67
C GLU A 3 -8.58 11.22 -5.99
N THR A 4 -8.59 10.76 -7.24
CA THR A 4 -7.78 9.65 -7.76
C THR A 4 -7.05 10.05 -9.05
N ASP A 5 -5.88 9.47 -9.30
CA ASP A 5 -5.17 9.66 -10.58
C ASP A 5 -5.67 8.68 -11.67
N LEU A 6 -6.75 7.93 -11.42
CA LEU A 6 -7.32 6.95 -12.34
C LEU A 6 -8.17 7.63 -13.42
N LYS A 7 -8.05 7.13 -14.66
CA LYS A 7 -8.91 7.55 -15.78
C LYS A 7 -10.28 6.84 -15.70
N PRO A 8 -11.33 7.40 -16.31
CA PRO A 8 -12.63 6.74 -16.42
C PRO A 8 -12.51 5.30 -16.94
N GLY A 9 -13.15 4.35 -16.24
CA GLY A 9 -13.11 2.91 -16.57
C GLY A 9 -11.93 2.13 -15.98
N GLN A 10 -10.96 2.79 -15.34
CA GLN A 10 -9.89 2.10 -14.62
C GLN A 10 -10.30 1.76 -13.18
N ASN A 11 -9.97 0.55 -12.74
CA ASN A 11 -10.25 0.06 -11.38
C ASN A 11 -9.02 -0.70 -10.86
N LEU A 12 -8.53 -0.32 -9.68
CA LEU A 12 -7.38 -0.96 -9.05
C LEU A 12 -7.64 -2.44 -8.71
N ALA A 13 -8.89 -2.82 -8.46
CA ALA A 13 -9.27 -4.21 -8.20
C ALA A 13 -8.91 -5.15 -9.36
N HIS A 14 -8.81 -4.64 -10.60
CA HIS A 14 -8.40 -5.42 -11.77
C HIS A 14 -6.92 -5.84 -11.74
N LEU A 15 -6.11 -5.23 -10.86
CA LEU A 15 -4.69 -5.60 -10.67
C LEU A 15 -4.52 -6.80 -9.75
N LEU A 16 -5.57 -7.20 -9.02
CA LEU A 16 -5.46 -8.31 -8.07
C LEU A 16 -5.20 -9.64 -8.81
N PRO A 17 -4.20 -10.44 -8.40
CA PRO A 17 -3.86 -11.69 -9.08
C PRO A 17 -5.02 -12.67 -9.06
N SER A 18 -5.34 -13.37 -10.14
CA SER A 18 -6.51 -14.27 -10.20
C SER A 18 -6.62 -15.30 -9.07
N SER A 19 -5.50 -15.68 -8.43
CA SER A 19 -5.44 -16.62 -7.30
C SER A 19 -5.65 -15.99 -5.92
N TRP A 20 -5.80 -14.67 -5.81
CA TRP A 20 -5.77 -13.96 -4.54
C TRP A 20 -6.91 -14.36 -3.59
N SER A 21 -8.07 -14.74 -4.12
CA SER A 21 -9.25 -15.13 -3.34
C SER A 21 -9.00 -16.34 -2.43
N THR A 22 -7.96 -17.13 -2.70
CA THR A 22 -7.52 -18.21 -1.79
C THR A 22 -7.08 -17.71 -0.41
N GLU A 23 -6.67 -16.44 -0.27
CA GLU A 23 -6.35 -15.85 1.03
C GLU A 23 -7.60 -15.71 1.92
N VAL A 24 -8.77 -15.46 1.34
CA VAL A 24 -10.04 -15.38 2.09
C VAL A 24 -10.35 -16.72 2.77
N GLN A 25 -10.10 -17.84 2.08
CA GLN A 25 -10.26 -19.17 2.67
C GLN A 25 -9.33 -19.38 3.87
N ARG A 26 -8.10 -18.85 3.80
CA ARG A 26 -7.16 -18.93 4.92
C ARG A 26 -7.61 -18.07 6.11
N TRP A 27 -8.16 -16.88 5.86
CA TRP A 27 -8.70 -16.03 6.92
C TRP A 27 -9.89 -16.68 7.62
N PHE A 28 -10.80 -17.35 6.88
CA PHE A 28 -11.87 -18.13 7.50
C PHE A 28 -11.35 -19.35 8.26
N ALA A 29 -10.34 -20.06 7.74
CA ALA A 29 -9.72 -21.18 8.45
C ALA A 29 -9.04 -20.74 9.75
N GLU A 30 -8.55 -19.50 9.83
CA GLU A 30 -8.03 -18.89 11.06
C GLU A 30 -9.15 -18.52 12.05
N ASP A 31 -10.21 -17.85 11.59
CA ASP A 31 -11.25 -17.27 12.47
C ASP A 31 -12.30 -18.31 12.91
N THR A 32 -12.53 -19.35 12.10
CA THR A 32 -13.44 -20.47 12.42
C THR A 32 -12.77 -21.82 12.11
N PRO A 33 -11.73 -22.21 12.87
CA PRO A 33 -11.04 -23.49 12.68
C PRO A 33 -11.87 -24.69 13.19
N SER A 34 -12.96 -24.42 13.92
CA SER A 34 -13.84 -25.42 14.53
C SER A 34 -15.31 -25.04 14.33
N PHE A 35 -16.14 -25.07 15.37
CA PHE A 35 -17.57 -24.80 15.30
C PHE A 35 -17.91 -23.32 15.54
N ASP A 36 -18.85 -22.79 14.76
CA ASP A 36 -19.47 -21.48 14.99
C ASP A 36 -20.75 -21.62 15.83
N TRP A 37 -20.58 -21.58 17.15
CA TRP A 37 -21.69 -21.69 18.10
C TRP A 37 -22.64 -20.49 18.05
N ALA A 38 -22.12 -19.29 17.81
CA ALA A 38 -22.94 -18.07 17.78
C ALA A 38 -23.79 -18.00 16.51
N GLY A 39 -23.24 -18.45 15.37
CA GLY A 39 -23.98 -18.63 14.12
C GLY A 39 -25.15 -19.60 14.27
N PHE A 40 -25.01 -20.67 15.05
CA PHE A 40 -26.12 -21.59 15.33
C PHE A 40 -27.29 -20.88 16.04
N VAL A 41 -27.00 -19.99 17.01
CA VAL A 41 -28.03 -19.29 17.80
C VAL A 41 -28.90 -18.36 16.95
N VAL A 42 -28.31 -17.70 15.95
CA VAL A 42 -29.02 -16.69 15.14
C VAL A 42 -29.79 -17.27 13.95
N GLY A 43 -29.47 -18.51 13.56
CA GLY A 43 -30.18 -19.23 12.51
C GLY A 43 -29.92 -18.70 11.08
N GLU A 44 -30.83 -19.06 10.17
CA GLU A 44 -30.68 -18.88 8.72
C GLU A 44 -31.61 -17.83 8.11
N GLU A 45 -32.31 -17.04 8.92
CA GLU A 45 -33.19 -16.02 8.35
C GLU A 45 -32.41 -14.97 7.56
N GLU A 46 -32.98 -14.52 6.44
CA GLU A 46 -32.44 -13.41 5.65
C GLU A 46 -32.50 -12.12 6.48
N GLN A 47 -31.36 -11.46 6.57
CA GLN A 47 -31.20 -10.21 7.32
C GLN A 47 -30.41 -9.18 6.50
N GLU A 48 -30.50 -7.93 6.93
CA GLU A 48 -29.72 -6.82 6.39
C GLU A 48 -28.82 -6.25 7.48
N ALA A 49 -27.53 -6.10 7.15
CA ALA A 49 -26.55 -5.45 8.00
C ALA A 49 -25.97 -4.20 7.33
N ILE A 50 -25.88 -3.10 8.08
CA ILE A 50 -25.31 -1.85 7.58
C ILE A 50 -23.86 -1.76 8.04
N LEU A 51 -22.95 -1.55 7.09
CA LEU A 51 -21.56 -1.18 7.35
C LEU A 51 -21.49 0.31 7.62
N TRP A 52 -21.00 0.67 8.80
CA TRP A 52 -20.83 2.04 9.24
C TRP A 52 -19.36 2.40 9.37
N GLY A 53 -18.96 3.52 8.76
CA GLY A 53 -17.72 4.21 9.09
C GLY A 53 -17.93 5.09 10.32
N LYS A 54 -17.10 4.92 11.34
CA LYS A 54 -17.18 5.62 12.63
C LYS A 54 -16.01 6.56 12.90
N SER A 55 -14.92 6.43 12.15
CA SER A 55 -13.80 7.37 12.18
C SER A 55 -13.52 7.89 10.78
N GLY A 56 -12.93 9.09 10.70
CA GLY A 56 -12.50 9.67 9.44
C GLY A 56 -11.39 8.86 8.77
N GLY A 57 -11.40 8.80 7.44
CA GLY A 57 -10.38 8.07 6.68
C GLY A 57 -10.71 7.94 5.20
N VAL A 58 -9.98 7.07 4.52
CA VAL A 58 -10.18 6.71 3.12
C VAL A 58 -10.72 5.29 3.05
N LEU A 59 -11.86 5.10 2.39
CA LEU A 59 -12.41 3.77 2.15
C LEU A 59 -11.51 3.00 1.18
N ALA A 60 -10.90 1.91 1.64
CA ALA A 60 -10.09 1.02 0.81
C ALA A 60 -10.22 -0.44 1.27
N GLY A 61 -10.19 -1.35 0.31
CA GLY A 61 -10.30 -2.79 0.52
C GLY A 61 -11.66 -3.36 0.13
N VAL A 62 -12.41 -2.64 -0.70
CA VAL A 62 -13.69 -3.06 -1.28
C VAL A 62 -13.63 -4.47 -1.88
N PRO A 63 -12.67 -4.79 -2.78
CA PRO A 63 -12.64 -6.13 -3.39
C PRO A 63 -12.42 -7.25 -2.37
N PHE A 64 -11.65 -7.01 -1.31
CA PHE A 64 -11.43 -8.00 -0.25
C PHE A 64 -12.68 -8.22 0.59
N PHE A 65 -13.39 -7.14 0.92
CA PHE A 65 -14.65 -7.20 1.65
C PHE A 65 -15.74 -7.93 0.85
N ASP A 66 -15.84 -7.65 -0.45
CA ASP A 66 -16.78 -8.32 -1.36
C ASP A 66 -16.51 -9.83 -1.43
N GLU A 67 -15.25 -10.25 -1.60
CA GLU A 67 -14.93 -11.68 -1.69
C GLU A 67 -15.15 -12.41 -0.36
N VAL A 68 -14.93 -11.76 0.79
CA VAL A 68 -15.28 -12.33 2.10
C VAL A 68 -16.76 -12.64 2.20
N PHE A 69 -17.63 -11.70 1.84
CA PHE A 69 -19.08 -11.92 1.92
C PHE A 69 -19.60 -12.85 0.83
N LYS A 70 -19.03 -12.81 -0.37
CA LYS A 70 -19.32 -13.76 -1.44
C LYS A 70 -18.97 -15.20 -1.03
N HIS A 71 -17.87 -15.40 -0.29
CA HIS A 71 -17.47 -16.72 0.19
C HIS A 71 -18.51 -17.37 1.13
N VAL A 72 -19.29 -16.54 1.83
CA VAL A 72 -20.36 -16.98 2.74
C VAL A 72 -21.76 -16.68 2.17
N ASP A 73 -21.91 -16.67 0.84
CA ASP A 73 -23.18 -16.49 0.13
C ASP A 73 -23.96 -15.21 0.48
N CYS A 74 -23.26 -14.13 0.86
CA CYS A 74 -23.85 -12.82 1.09
C CYS A 74 -23.59 -11.88 -0.11
N THR A 75 -24.42 -10.84 -0.21
CA THR A 75 -24.30 -9.78 -1.22
C THR A 75 -23.97 -8.44 -0.58
N VAL A 76 -23.16 -7.63 -1.25
CA VAL A 76 -22.74 -6.30 -0.77
C VAL A 76 -23.21 -5.23 -1.75
N GLU A 77 -23.87 -4.21 -1.23
CA GLU A 77 -24.26 -2.98 -1.94
C GLU A 77 -23.45 -1.81 -1.35
N TRP A 78 -22.52 -1.27 -2.13
CA TRP A 78 -21.72 -0.11 -1.72
C TRP A 78 -22.48 1.19 -1.93
N LEU A 79 -22.53 2.01 -0.88
CA LEU A 79 -23.13 3.35 -0.90
C LEU A 79 -22.08 4.44 -1.16
N MET A 80 -20.80 4.09 -1.03
CA MET A 80 -19.65 4.94 -1.29
C MET A 80 -18.67 4.20 -2.20
N PRO A 81 -18.14 4.84 -3.26
CA PRO A 81 -17.13 4.20 -4.10
C PRO A 81 -15.79 4.11 -3.37
N GLU A 82 -14.96 3.13 -3.75
CA GLU A 82 -13.61 2.99 -3.20
C GLU A 82 -12.77 4.25 -3.44
N GLY A 83 -11.93 4.59 -2.47
CA GLY A 83 -11.14 5.82 -2.45
C GLY A 83 -11.89 7.03 -1.90
N SER A 84 -13.20 6.93 -1.63
CA SER A 84 -13.96 8.02 -1.02
C SER A 84 -13.47 8.34 0.39
N ALA A 85 -13.52 9.61 0.76
CA ALA A 85 -13.31 10.04 2.14
C ALA A 85 -14.53 9.68 3.01
N VAL A 86 -14.30 8.92 4.07
CA VAL A 86 -15.23 8.77 5.19
C VAL A 86 -15.05 10.00 6.08
N PRO A 87 -16.08 10.84 6.28
CA PRO A 87 -15.95 12.04 7.10
C PRO A 87 -15.57 11.73 8.54
N PRO A 88 -14.70 12.53 9.17
CA PRO A 88 -14.52 12.48 10.62
C PRO A 88 -15.82 12.89 11.34
N ASP A 89 -15.96 12.45 12.59
CA ASP A 89 -16.98 12.90 13.55
C ASP A 89 -18.45 12.56 13.25
N THR A 90 -18.73 11.84 12.15
CA THR A 90 -20.08 11.39 11.83
C THR A 90 -20.13 9.91 11.49
N LYS A 91 -21.24 9.26 11.86
CA LYS A 91 -21.48 7.87 11.50
C LYS A 91 -22.00 7.80 10.07
N THR A 92 -21.17 7.32 9.15
CA THR A 92 -21.51 7.27 7.71
C THR A 92 -21.93 5.87 7.32
N LYS A 93 -23.03 5.73 6.56
CA LYS A 93 -23.39 4.45 5.93
C LYS A 93 -22.49 4.23 4.72
N VAL A 94 -21.72 3.15 4.74
CA VAL A 94 -20.70 2.86 3.74
C VAL A 94 -21.18 1.78 2.76
N ALA A 95 -21.81 0.73 3.28
CA ALA A 95 -22.35 -0.36 2.49
C ALA A 95 -23.52 -1.04 3.23
N ILE A 96 -24.26 -1.85 2.50
CA ILE A 96 -25.32 -2.72 3.00
C ILE A 96 -24.96 -4.15 2.61
N VAL A 97 -25.00 -5.08 3.56
CA VAL A 97 -24.73 -6.50 3.35
C VAL A 97 -26.01 -7.29 3.61
N ARG A 98 -26.36 -8.20 2.70
CA ARG A 98 -27.57 -9.03 2.80
C ARG A 98 -27.24 -10.51 2.66
N GLY A 99 -27.90 -11.33 3.46
CA GLY A 99 -27.76 -12.78 3.48
C GLY A 99 -28.31 -13.36 4.78
N LYS A 100 -28.08 -14.66 5.00
CA LYS A 100 -28.50 -15.35 6.22
C LYS A 100 -27.79 -14.77 7.44
N ALA A 101 -28.51 -14.61 8.55
CA ALA A 101 -27.98 -14.05 9.80
C ALA A 101 -26.65 -14.69 10.23
N ARG A 102 -26.56 -16.03 10.22
CA ARG A 102 -25.31 -16.73 10.57
C ARG A 102 -24.15 -16.42 9.62
N GLN A 103 -24.41 -16.25 8.33
CA GLN A 103 -23.37 -15.97 7.32
C GLN A 103 -22.89 -14.51 7.42
N LEU A 104 -23.80 -13.57 7.68
CA LEU A 104 -23.43 -12.17 7.94
C LEU A 104 -22.48 -12.04 9.12
N LEU A 105 -22.78 -12.75 10.22
CA LEU A 105 -21.95 -12.71 11.44
C LEU A 105 -20.65 -13.50 11.29
N LEU A 106 -20.66 -14.62 10.55
CA LEU A 106 -19.46 -15.39 10.23
C LEU A 106 -18.45 -14.55 9.42
N GLY A 107 -18.92 -13.79 8.42
CA GLY A 107 -18.07 -12.92 7.62
C GLY A 107 -17.64 -11.62 8.30
N GLU A 108 -18.33 -11.20 9.37
CA GLU A 108 -18.18 -9.88 9.98
C GLU A 108 -16.73 -9.57 10.36
N ARG A 109 -16.10 -10.43 11.17
CA ARG A 109 -14.82 -10.10 11.79
C ARG A 109 -13.69 -10.05 10.76
N VAL A 110 -13.64 -11.04 9.88
CA VAL A 110 -12.69 -11.11 8.77
C VAL A 110 -12.83 -9.89 7.84
N ALA A 111 -14.06 -9.55 7.46
CA ALA A 111 -14.33 -8.42 6.57
C ALA A 111 -13.95 -7.07 7.21
N LEU A 112 -14.37 -6.83 8.46
CA LEU A 112 -14.09 -5.59 9.18
C LEU A 112 -12.60 -5.41 9.45
N ASN A 113 -11.90 -6.45 9.91
CA ASN A 113 -10.47 -6.38 10.19
C ASN A 113 -9.66 -6.05 8.92
N THR A 114 -10.04 -6.69 7.80
CA THR A 114 -9.39 -6.50 6.51
C THR A 114 -9.60 -5.08 5.98
N LEU A 115 -10.86 -4.63 5.96
CA LEU A 115 -11.24 -3.30 5.49
C LEU A 115 -10.65 -2.19 6.36
N ALA A 116 -10.69 -2.34 7.68
CA ALA A 116 -10.17 -1.37 8.63
C ALA A 116 -8.66 -1.14 8.46
N ARG A 117 -7.89 -2.22 8.29
CA ARG A 117 -6.44 -2.14 8.07
C ARG A 117 -6.11 -1.55 6.69
N CYS A 118 -6.78 -2.01 5.64
CA CYS A 118 -6.58 -1.49 4.28
C CYS A 118 -6.90 0.01 4.19
N SER A 119 -8.04 0.42 4.77
CA SER A 119 -8.48 1.82 4.84
C SER A 119 -7.53 2.68 5.67
N GLY A 120 -7.00 2.15 6.78
CA GLY A 120 -5.99 2.84 7.59
C GLY A 120 -4.72 3.16 6.79
N ILE A 121 -4.22 2.19 6.02
CA ILE A 121 -3.05 2.37 5.16
C ILE A 121 -3.34 3.37 4.04
N ALA A 122 -4.49 3.27 3.38
CA ALA A 122 -4.90 4.22 2.35
C ALA A 122 -5.00 5.66 2.88
N THR A 123 -5.49 5.82 4.11
CA THR A 123 -5.62 7.12 4.78
C THR A 123 -4.26 7.77 5.01
N VAL A 124 -3.32 7.04 5.61
CA VAL A 124 -1.97 7.58 5.87
C VAL A 124 -1.20 7.79 4.56
N SER A 125 -1.33 6.86 3.61
CA SER A 125 -0.73 6.99 2.28
C SER A 125 -1.19 8.27 1.58
N ARG A 126 -2.50 8.53 1.55
CA ARG A 126 -3.07 9.77 1.00
C ARG A 126 -2.50 11.01 1.66
N ARG A 127 -2.41 11.01 2.99
CA ARG A 127 -1.84 12.12 3.76
C ARG A 127 -0.39 12.42 3.36
N PHE A 128 0.46 11.40 3.22
CA PHE A 128 1.85 11.58 2.78
C PHE A 128 1.94 12.14 1.36
N ARG A 129 1.14 11.61 0.43
CA ARG A 129 1.05 12.11 -0.95
C ARG A 129 0.63 13.57 -0.97
N ASP A 130 -0.41 13.93 -0.23
CA ASP A 130 -0.99 15.27 -0.24
C ASP A 130 -0.02 16.29 0.38
N LEU A 131 0.69 15.93 1.46
CA LEU A 131 1.75 16.75 2.04
C LEU A 131 2.89 16.98 1.04
N ALA A 132 3.36 15.93 0.36
CA ALA A 132 4.43 16.07 -0.61
C ALA A 132 4.02 16.96 -1.79
N ARG A 133 2.78 16.81 -2.29
CA ARG A 133 2.22 17.67 -3.35
C ARG A 133 2.03 19.11 -2.92
N ALA A 134 1.68 19.36 -1.65
CA ALA A 134 1.53 20.71 -1.11
C ALA A 134 2.85 21.51 -1.15
N GLU A 135 4.00 20.83 -1.10
CA GLU A 135 5.33 21.42 -1.28
C GLU A 135 5.68 21.67 -2.77
N GLY A 136 4.75 21.43 -3.70
CA GLY A 136 5.01 21.54 -5.14
C GLY A 136 5.91 20.43 -5.70
N TRP A 137 6.14 19.36 -4.94
CA TRP A 137 6.94 18.22 -5.39
C TRP A 137 6.13 17.31 -6.31
N ASN A 138 6.71 16.99 -7.47
CA ASN A 138 6.07 16.18 -8.52
C ASN A 138 6.59 14.73 -8.57
N GLY A 139 7.40 14.33 -7.59
CA GLY A 139 7.89 12.96 -7.50
C GLY A 139 6.86 11.99 -6.93
N VAL A 140 7.33 10.78 -6.63
CA VAL A 140 6.49 9.65 -6.22
C VAL A 140 6.73 9.31 -4.76
N VAL A 141 5.69 9.43 -3.92
CA VAL A 141 5.70 8.79 -2.60
C VAL A 141 5.50 7.29 -2.80
N ALA A 142 6.33 6.49 -2.16
CA ALA A 142 6.34 5.03 -2.28
C ALA A 142 6.34 4.31 -0.92
N GLY A 143 5.73 3.12 -0.89
CA GLY A 143 5.78 2.20 0.24
C GLY A 143 7.07 1.39 0.30
N THR A 144 7.06 0.31 1.09
CA THR A 144 8.21 -0.61 1.20
C THR A 144 7.76 -2.06 1.31
N ARG A 145 8.70 -3.00 1.47
CA ARG A 145 8.40 -4.42 1.73
C ARG A 145 8.23 -4.77 3.21
N LYS A 146 8.26 -3.78 4.11
CA LYS A 146 8.10 -3.97 5.57
C LYS A 146 6.64 -4.21 5.97
N THR A 147 5.97 -5.08 5.23
CA THR A 147 4.54 -5.39 5.33
C THR A 147 4.32 -6.55 6.30
N THR A 148 3.12 -6.68 6.83
CA THR A 148 2.72 -7.83 7.66
C THR A 148 2.87 -9.13 6.86
N PRO A 149 3.57 -10.17 7.38
CA PRO A 149 3.64 -11.48 6.73
C PRO A 149 2.24 -12.04 6.46
N GLY A 150 1.99 -12.55 5.25
CA GLY A 150 0.67 -13.05 4.83
C GLY A 150 -0.34 -11.99 4.39
N PHE A 151 -0.16 -10.71 4.77
CA PHE A 151 -1.15 -9.66 4.48
C PHE A 151 -0.68 -8.61 3.46
N ARG A 152 0.48 -8.83 2.83
CA ARG A 152 1.14 -7.87 1.91
C ARG A 152 0.22 -7.39 0.79
N LEU A 153 -0.59 -8.27 0.20
CA LEU A 153 -1.44 -7.91 -0.93
C LEU A 153 -2.43 -6.80 -0.56
N VAL A 154 -3.10 -6.94 0.59
CA VAL A 154 -4.05 -5.95 1.11
C VAL A 154 -3.34 -4.65 1.46
N GLU A 155 -2.18 -4.71 2.10
CA GLU A 155 -1.43 -3.50 2.48
C GLU A 155 -0.95 -2.72 1.25
N LYS A 156 -0.41 -3.40 0.23
CA LYS A 156 0.01 -2.79 -1.04
C LYS A 156 -1.18 -2.21 -1.81
N TYR A 157 -2.32 -2.89 -1.77
CA TYR A 157 -3.56 -2.37 -2.33
C TYR A 157 -4.01 -1.08 -1.65
N GLY A 158 -3.97 -1.05 -0.31
CA GLY A 158 -4.25 0.16 0.47
C GLY A 158 -3.36 1.34 0.07
N MET A 159 -2.05 1.11 -0.14
CA MET A 159 -1.14 2.15 -0.65
C MET A 159 -1.62 2.74 -1.98
N MET A 160 -1.98 1.86 -2.93
CA MET A 160 -2.46 2.28 -4.26
C MET A 160 -3.77 3.09 -4.19
N VAL A 161 -4.73 2.67 -3.37
CA VAL A 161 -5.99 3.43 -3.17
C VAL A 161 -5.72 4.79 -2.49
N GLY A 162 -4.71 4.85 -1.62
CA GLY A 162 -4.19 6.10 -1.06
C GLY A 162 -3.46 7.00 -2.07
N GLY A 163 -3.18 6.51 -3.28
CA GLY A 163 -2.45 7.24 -4.32
C GLY A 163 -0.93 7.27 -4.10
N VAL A 164 -0.40 6.29 -3.36
CA VAL A 164 1.04 6.09 -3.14
C VAL A 164 1.49 4.86 -3.92
N ASP A 165 2.68 4.92 -4.52
CA ASP A 165 3.23 3.78 -5.23
C ASP A 165 3.51 2.64 -4.23
N PRO A 166 3.04 1.41 -4.49
CA PRO A 166 3.27 0.31 -3.57
C PRO A 166 4.76 -0.03 -3.44
N HIS A 167 5.61 0.47 -4.33
CA HIS A 167 6.98 0.06 -4.59
C HIS A 167 7.03 -1.42 -5.01
N ARG A 168 8.23 -1.98 -5.16
CA ARG A 168 8.37 -3.41 -5.50
C ARG A 168 7.53 -4.29 -4.56
N HIS A 169 6.79 -5.22 -5.15
CA HIS A 169 5.90 -6.11 -4.41
C HIS A 169 6.73 -7.12 -3.60
N ASP A 170 7.68 -7.78 -4.26
CA ASP A 170 8.50 -8.84 -3.68
C ASP A 170 9.96 -8.78 -4.18
N LEU A 171 10.70 -9.88 -4.05
CA LEU A 171 12.10 -9.99 -4.50
C LEU A 171 12.23 -10.19 -6.02
N SER A 172 11.16 -10.57 -6.71
CA SER A 172 11.14 -10.82 -8.16
C SER A 172 10.73 -9.59 -8.96
N SER A 173 10.01 -8.63 -8.37
CA SER A 173 9.45 -7.49 -9.13
C SER A 173 10.50 -6.44 -9.54
N MET A 174 11.51 -6.23 -8.71
CA MET A 174 12.62 -5.30 -8.97
C MET A 174 13.82 -5.71 -8.13
N VAL A 175 15.01 -5.66 -8.73
CA VAL A 175 16.24 -5.96 -8.01
C VAL A 175 16.61 -4.77 -7.13
N MET A 176 16.78 -5.00 -5.83
CA MET A 176 17.34 -4.02 -4.92
C MET A 176 18.63 -4.52 -4.30
N LEU A 177 19.73 -3.86 -4.63
CA LEU A 177 21.04 -4.09 -4.04
C LEU A 177 21.21 -3.14 -2.85
N LYS A 178 21.51 -3.72 -1.69
CA LYS A 178 21.77 -3.02 -0.42
C LYS A 178 23.25 -3.16 -0.03
N ASP A 179 23.66 -2.42 0.99
CA ASP A 179 24.95 -2.55 1.68
C ASP A 179 25.48 -4.00 1.78
N ASN A 180 24.68 -4.90 2.32
CA ASN A 180 25.03 -6.31 2.54
C ASN A 180 25.35 -7.06 1.23
N HIS A 181 24.66 -6.72 0.14
CA HIS A 181 24.90 -7.33 -1.16
C HIS A 181 26.20 -6.82 -1.78
N ILE A 182 26.47 -5.52 -1.62
CA ILE A 182 27.69 -4.88 -2.10
C ILE A 182 28.90 -5.46 -1.34
N TRP A 183 28.82 -5.56 -0.01
CA TRP A 183 29.87 -6.16 0.81
C TRP A 183 30.15 -7.63 0.45
N ALA A 184 29.10 -8.42 0.18
CA ALA A 184 29.25 -9.81 -0.22
C ALA A 184 29.86 -10.00 -1.63
N THR A 185 29.73 -9.02 -2.52
CA THR A 185 30.21 -9.08 -3.91
C THR A 185 31.48 -8.28 -4.15
N GLY A 186 31.90 -7.46 -3.20
CA GLY A 186 33.14 -6.68 -3.21
C GLY A 186 33.01 -5.28 -3.85
N SER A 187 32.09 -5.07 -4.79
CA SER A 187 31.83 -3.72 -5.36
C SER A 187 30.43 -3.58 -5.97
N ILE A 188 29.95 -2.33 -6.06
CA ILE A 188 28.66 -1.98 -6.69
C ILE A 188 28.66 -2.42 -8.15
N THR A 189 29.74 -2.11 -8.87
CA THR A 189 29.88 -2.49 -10.29
C THR A 189 29.75 -4.00 -10.49
N SER A 190 30.41 -4.80 -9.66
CA SER A 190 30.37 -6.27 -9.76
C SER A 190 28.97 -6.81 -9.45
N ALA A 191 28.29 -6.24 -8.44
CA ALA A 191 26.92 -6.60 -8.08
C ALA A 191 25.95 -6.34 -9.23
N ILE A 192 25.99 -5.16 -9.84
CA ILE A 192 25.10 -4.81 -10.96
C ILE A 192 25.38 -5.70 -12.17
N GLN A 193 26.65 -5.95 -12.51
CA GLN A 193 27.00 -6.85 -13.61
C GLN A 193 26.50 -8.28 -13.36
N ALA A 194 26.58 -8.77 -12.12
CA ALA A 194 26.04 -10.08 -11.74
C ALA A 194 24.53 -10.14 -11.96
N VAL A 195 23.80 -9.10 -11.55
CA VAL A 195 22.37 -8.98 -11.80
C VAL A 195 22.08 -8.99 -13.30
N ARG A 196 22.81 -8.20 -14.10
CA ARG A 196 22.58 -8.13 -15.56
C ARG A 196 22.83 -9.45 -16.27
N ARG A 197 23.73 -10.31 -15.77
CA ARG A 197 23.94 -11.66 -16.33
C ARG A 197 22.75 -12.60 -16.14
N VAL A 198 21.99 -12.46 -15.06
CA VAL A 198 20.91 -13.41 -14.70
C VAL A 198 19.50 -12.86 -14.91
N ALA A 199 19.31 -11.55 -14.71
CA ALA A 199 18.03 -10.86 -14.84
C ALA A 199 17.87 -10.14 -16.18
N GLY A 200 18.96 -10.00 -16.94
CA GLY A 200 18.96 -9.33 -18.24
C GLY A 200 18.48 -7.86 -18.16
N PHE A 201 17.67 -7.48 -19.15
CA PHE A 201 17.17 -6.11 -19.31
C PHE A 201 15.77 -5.88 -18.70
N SER A 202 15.02 -6.95 -18.36
CA SER A 202 13.61 -6.85 -18.00
C SER A 202 13.36 -6.33 -16.59
N LEU A 203 14.35 -6.44 -15.69
CA LEU A 203 14.24 -5.95 -14.32
C LEU A 203 15.03 -4.65 -14.12
N LEU A 204 14.38 -3.69 -13.45
CA LEU A 204 15.05 -2.50 -12.94
C LEU A 204 15.99 -2.88 -11.80
N VAL A 205 17.10 -2.13 -11.71
CA VAL A 205 18.10 -2.27 -10.64
C VAL A 205 18.12 -1.00 -9.81
N ASN A 206 17.74 -1.14 -8.54
CA ASN A 206 17.80 -0.09 -7.51
C ASN A 206 18.98 -0.37 -6.59
N VAL A 207 19.83 0.62 -6.33
CA VAL A 207 21.04 0.47 -5.51
C VAL A 207 21.04 1.46 -4.35
N GLU A 208 21.13 0.93 -3.14
CA GLU A 208 21.33 1.71 -1.91
C GLU A 208 22.77 2.22 -1.84
N CYS A 209 22.92 3.54 -1.73
CA CYS A 209 24.18 4.25 -1.75
C CYS A 209 24.27 5.17 -0.52
N GLN A 210 25.41 5.16 0.17
CA GLN A 210 25.63 5.95 1.38
C GLN A 210 26.24 7.33 1.12
N ASN A 211 26.73 7.56 -0.10
CA ASN A 211 27.39 8.80 -0.50
C ASN A 211 27.36 9.01 -2.01
N PHE A 212 27.76 10.21 -2.45
CA PHE A 212 27.82 10.60 -3.86
C PHE A 212 28.69 9.66 -4.72
N LYS A 213 29.83 9.17 -4.20
CA LYS A 213 30.76 8.35 -4.96
C LYS A 213 30.16 6.99 -5.30
N GLU A 214 29.47 6.38 -4.33
CA GLU A 214 28.74 5.13 -4.54
C GLU A 214 27.58 5.29 -5.52
N ALA A 215 26.80 6.37 -5.39
CA ALA A 215 25.71 6.65 -6.31
C ALA A 215 26.22 6.87 -7.74
N ASP A 216 27.32 7.59 -7.90
CA ASP A 216 27.98 7.81 -9.19
C ASP A 216 28.52 6.51 -9.80
N GLU A 217 29.11 5.62 -8.99
CA GLU A 217 29.50 4.28 -9.41
C GLU A 217 28.28 3.46 -9.87
N ALA A 218 27.18 3.51 -9.11
CA ALA A 218 25.96 2.79 -9.42
C ALA A 218 25.35 3.23 -10.76
N VAL A 219 25.28 4.54 -11.02
CA VAL A 219 24.81 5.07 -12.32
C VAL A 219 25.75 4.65 -13.45
N THR A 220 27.06 4.71 -13.23
CA THR A 220 28.07 4.26 -14.21
C THR A 220 27.89 2.79 -14.58
N ALA A 221 27.73 1.93 -13.58
CA ALA A 221 27.56 0.49 -13.74
C ALA A 221 26.16 0.07 -14.23
N GLY A 222 25.21 1.00 -14.22
CA GLY A 222 23.94 0.89 -14.92
C GLY A 222 22.73 0.58 -14.05
N ALA A 223 22.73 1.11 -12.84
CA ALA A 223 21.53 1.24 -12.02
C ALA A 223 20.46 2.06 -12.74
N ASN A 224 19.20 1.69 -12.53
CA ASN A 224 18.04 2.45 -12.98
C ASN A 224 17.58 3.45 -11.91
N ILE A 225 17.80 3.10 -10.64
CA ILE A 225 17.44 3.89 -9.47
C ILE A 225 18.63 3.89 -8.51
N VAL A 226 19.00 5.05 -8.00
CA VAL A 226 19.95 5.18 -6.89
C VAL A 226 19.22 5.69 -5.67
N MET A 227 19.28 4.92 -4.59
CA MET A 227 18.70 5.30 -3.31
C MET A 227 19.79 5.93 -2.45
N LEU A 228 19.63 7.22 -2.14
CA LEU A 228 20.49 7.94 -1.21
C LEU A 228 19.99 7.67 0.22
N ASP A 229 20.53 6.63 0.85
CA ASP A 229 20.07 6.19 2.16
C ASP A 229 20.72 6.98 3.29
N ASN A 230 19.92 7.33 4.30
CA ASN A 230 20.32 8.10 5.48
C ASN A 230 20.98 9.47 5.22
N MET A 231 20.96 9.97 3.98
CA MET A 231 21.33 11.35 3.65
C MET A 231 20.16 12.30 3.94
N VAL A 232 20.43 13.41 4.62
CA VAL A 232 19.42 14.40 5.06
C VAL A 232 19.85 15.82 4.70
N GLY A 233 18.88 16.73 4.59
CA GLY A 233 19.14 18.16 4.43
C GLY A 233 20.01 18.49 3.22
N GLU A 234 20.97 19.39 3.39
CA GLU A 234 21.85 19.84 2.31
C GLU A 234 22.70 18.72 1.71
N ASP A 235 23.09 17.71 2.50
CA ASP A 235 23.89 16.59 1.97
C ASP A 235 23.08 15.79 0.92
N LEU A 236 21.81 15.52 1.21
CA LEU A 236 20.90 14.83 0.28
C LEU A 236 20.72 15.65 -1.00
N HIS A 237 20.31 16.91 -0.87
CA HIS A 237 19.98 17.76 -2.01
C HIS A 237 21.21 18.11 -2.86
N SER A 238 22.35 18.34 -2.23
CA SER A 238 23.63 18.56 -2.91
C SER A 238 24.08 17.32 -3.68
N ALA A 239 24.00 16.13 -3.08
CA ALA A 239 24.35 14.90 -3.77
C ALA A 239 23.42 14.61 -4.95
N ALA A 240 22.10 14.79 -4.77
CA ALA A 240 21.12 14.60 -5.82
C ALA A 240 21.34 15.55 -7.00
N ARG A 241 21.50 16.86 -6.73
CA ARG A 241 21.78 17.88 -7.75
C ARG A 241 23.05 17.56 -8.54
N ARG A 242 24.15 17.28 -7.84
CA ARG A 242 25.43 16.94 -8.47
C ARG A 242 25.33 15.70 -9.35
N LEU A 243 24.54 14.70 -8.96
CA LEU A 243 24.29 13.50 -9.76
C LEU A 243 23.52 13.85 -11.03
N LYS A 244 22.40 14.58 -10.91
CA LYS A 244 21.59 15.01 -12.05
C LYS A 244 22.40 15.85 -13.03
N GLU A 245 23.16 16.84 -12.56
CA GLU A 245 24.04 17.69 -13.38
C GLU A 245 25.13 16.87 -14.10
N LYS A 246 25.84 15.99 -13.37
CA LYS A 246 26.94 15.20 -13.95
C LYS A 246 26.47 14.28 -15.08
N TRP A 247 25.27 13.71 -14.93
CA TRP A 247 24.72 12.69 -15.83
C TRP A 247 23.69 13.23 -16.82
N GLN A 248 23.43 14.55 -16.81
CA GLN A 248 22.53 15.20 -17.75
C GLN A 248 22.90 14.88 -19.20
N GLY A 249 21.94 14.36 -19.97
CA GLY A 249 22.13 13.95 -21.37
C GLY A 249 23.01 12.73 -21.59
N LYS A 250 23.55 12.10 -20.54
CA LYS A 250 24.41 10.91 -20.64
C LYS A 250 23.67 9.62 -20.30
N ARG A 251 22.85 9.64 -19.25
CA ARG A 251 22.07 8.48 -18.80
C ARG A 251 20.87 8.91 -17.97
N GLU A 252 19.74 8.25 -18.19
CA GLU A 252 18.54 8.41 -17.37
C GLU A 252 18.56 7.46 -16.17
N PHE A 253 18.21 7.99 -15.00
CA PHE A 253 18.06 7.27 -13.74
C PHE A 253 17.19 8.09 -12.78
N LEU A 254 16.62 7.40 -11.79
CA LEU A 254 15.84 8.02 -10.72
C LEU A 254 16.65 8.08 -9.42
N ILE A 255 16.40 9.12 -8.63
CA ILE A 255 16.96 9.30 -7.30
C ILE A 255 15.84 9.06 -6.28
N GLU A 256 16.08 8.10 -5.40
CA GLU A 256 15.20 7.75 -4.30
C GLU A 256 15.81 8.22 -2.98
N THR A 257 15.00 8.83 -2.11
CA THR A 257 15.34 9.09 -0.71
C THR A 257 14.59 8.13 0.20
N SER A 258 15.28 7.61 1.22
CA SER A 258 14.71 6.70 2.22
C SER A 258 15.37 6.88 3.58
N GLY A 259 14.96 6.05 4.54
CA GLY A 259 15.55 5.97 5.88
C GLY A 259 14.96 6.97 6.88
N GLY A 260 14.21 6.47 7.88
CA GLY A 260 13.72 7.27 9.01
C GLY A 260 12.69 8.35 8.68
N ILE A 261 12.07 8.32 7.49
CA ILE A 261 11.13 9.36 7.06
C ILE A 261 9.78 9.17 7.74
N VAL A 262 9.44 10.11 8.62
CA VAL A 262 8.10 10.29 9.20
C VAL A 262 7.46 11.56 8.65
N GLU A 263 6.17 11.75 8.93
CA GLU A 263 5.39 12.88 8.40
C GLU A 263 6.06 14.24 8.63
N GLY A 264 6.51 14.52 9.86
CA GLY A 264 7.17 15.78 10.21
C GLY A 264 8.56 15.99 9.58
N SER A 265 9.16 14.95 8.99
CA SER A 265 10.46 15.02 8.32
C SER A 265 10.36 14.98 6.79
N LEU A 266 9.16 14.74 6.24
CA LEU A 266 8.94 14.53 4.81
C LEU A 266 9.37 15.74 3.97
N ILE A 267 9.01 16.95 4.42
CA ILE A 267 9.23 18.20 3.67
C ILE A 267 10.73 18.40 3.38
N GLY A 268 11.61 18.13 4.35
CA GLY A 268 13.05 18.26 4.17
C GLY A 268 13.68 17.19 3.26
N ARG A 269 12.91 16.15 2.88
CA ARG A 269 13.38 15.03 2.05
C ARG A 269 12.97 15.17 0.58
N VAL A 270 11.98 15.99 0.28
CA VAL A 270 11.54 16.25 -1.10
C VAL A 270 12.26 17.45 -1.69
N GLY A 271 12.43 17.46 -3.00
CA GLY A 271 13.17 18.51 -3.70
C GLY A 271 13.16 18.29 -5.22
N PRO A 272 13.62 19.27 -6.02
CA PRO A 272 13.55 19.23 -7.48
C PRO A 272 14.37 18.10 -8.11
N ASP A 273 15.43 17.65 -7.44
CA ASP A 273 16.34 16.60 -7.91
C ASP A 273 16.00 15.21 -7.35
N ILE A 274 14.98 15.09 -6.50
CA ILE A 274 14.52 13.84 -5.89
C ILE A 274 13.28 13.35 -6.63
N ASP A 275 13.31 12.10 -7.12
CA ASP A 275 12.21 11.54 -7.91
C ASP A 275 11.28 10.66 -7.08
N ILE A 276 11.82 9.96 -6.07
CA ILE A 276 11.08 8.99 -5.25
C ILE A 276 11.36 9.24 -3.77
N LEU A 277 10.32 9.22 -2.94
CA LEU A 277 10.42 9.19 -1.49
C LEU A 277 9.79 7.91 -1.00
N SER A 278 10.59 6.96 -0.50
CA SER A 278 10.06 5.71 0.04
C SER A 278 10.10 5.70 1.57
N THR A 279 8.99 5.31 2.18
CA THR A 279 8.92 5.17 3.64
C THR A 279 7.97 4.06 4.05
N SER A 280 8.29 3.38 5.15
CA SER A 280 7.34 2.46 5.77
C SER A 280 6.27 3.15 6.62
N ALA A 281 6.41 4.45 6.89
CA ALA A 281 5.43 5.21 7.66
C ALA A 281 4.06 5.26 6.97
N VAL A 282 3.99 5.11 5.65
CA VAL A 282 2.72 5.05 4.91
C VAL A 282 1.91 3.77 5.16
N HIS A 283 2.49 2.74 5.81
CA HIS A 283 1.81 1.45 6.01
C HIS A 283 2.07 0.69 7.33
N GLN A 284 3.22 0.87 8.00
CA GLN A 284 3.53 0.13 9.22
C GLN A 284 2.82 0.66 10.47
N SER A 285 2.69 1.99 10.59
CA SER A 285 2.18 2.66 11.79
C SER A 285 0.85 3.36 11.51
N CYS A 286 -0.04 2.69 10.78
CA CYS A 286 -1.31 3.25 10.38
C CYS A 286 -2.42 2.92 11.39
N PRO A 287 -3.07 3.92 12.01
CA PRO A 287 -4.29 3.71 12.76
C PRO A 287 -5.34 3.04 11.87
N HIS A 288 -6.15 2.18 12.46
CA HIS A 288 -7.24 1.52 11.73
C HIS A 288 -8.41 2.49 11.60
N VAL A 289 -9.14 2.40 10.49
CA VAL A 289 -10.43 3.09 10.36
C VAL A 289 -11.48 2.27 11.10
N ASP A 290 -12.18 2.89 12.05
CA ASP A 290 -13.21 2.23 12.85
C ASP A 290 -14.45 1.99 11.99
N PHE A 291 -14.68 0.72 11.66
CA PHE A 291 -15.89 0.25 11.00
C PHE A 291 -16.70 -0.64 11.93
N SER A 292 -18.01 -0.62 11.78
CA SER A 292 -18.90 -1.59 12.42
C SER A 292 -19.96 -2.10 11.46
N LEU A 293 -20.26 -3.38 11.53
CA LEU A 293 -21.37 -3.99 10.82
C LEU A 293 -22.53 -4.18 11.81
N LYS A 294 -23.74 -3.73 11.45
CA LYS A 294 -24.90 -3.80 12.35
C LYS A 294 -26.13 -4.34 11.64
N ILE A 295 -26.55 -5.56 12.01
CA ILE A 295 -27.86 -6.11 11.67
C ILE A 295 -28.94 -5.14 12.15
N GLN A 296 -29.90 -4.83 11.28
CA GLN A 296 -31.00 -3.95 11.64
C GLN A 296 -31.97 -4.68 12.59
N PRO A 297 -32.36 -4.07 13.73
CA PRO A 297 -33.36 -4.67 14.60
C PRO A 297 -34.66 -4.92 13.82
N ARG A 298 -35.31 -6.06 14.07
CA ARG A 298 -36.66 -6.30 13.56
C ARG A 298 -37.54 -5.14 14.02
N LYS A 299 -38.28 -4.52 13.08
CA LYS A 299 -39.37 -3.62 13.48
C LYS A 299 -40.33 -4.47 14.29
N SER A 300 -40.46 -4.15 15.58
CA SER A 300 -41.48 -4.74 16.44
C SER A 300 -42.83 -4.43 15.81
N SER A 301 -43.46 -5.45 15.24
CA SER A 301 -44.86 -5.44 14.82
C SER A 301 -45.79 -5.37 16.02
#